data_AF-A0A3D5KCB2-F1
#
_entry.id   AF-A0A3D5KCB2-F1
#
_cell.length_a   1.000
_cell.length_b   1.000
_cell.length_c   1.000
_cell.angle_alpha   90.00
_cell.angle_beta   90.00
_cell.angle_gamma   90.00
#
_symmetry.space_group_name_H-M   'P 1'
#
loop_
_entity.id
_entity.type
_entity.pdbx_description
1 polymer ?
#
loop_
_entity_poly.entity_id
_entity_poly.type
_entity_poly.pdbx_seq_one_letter_code
_entity_poly.pdbx_strand_id
1 'polypeptide(L)' 'MAIVKREQRKNIYYISENKLSANDFKLIALCKRFNNYTLVTEDKKIYNSGLLILGESRVLNLKEFLAEINEILGKDE' A
#
# COMPACT_ATOMS: atom_id res chain seq x y z
N MET A 1 -0.94 -16.08 2.05
CA MET A 1 0.30 -15.60 2.70
C MET A 1 1.21 -15.02 1.61
N ALA A 2 1.58 -13.73 1.70
CA ALA A 2 2.38 -13.08 0.66
C ALA A 2 3.85 -13.51 0.73
N ILE A 3 4.47 -13.82 -0.41
CA ILE A 3 5.90 -14.17 -0.48
C ILE A 3 6.69 -12.92 -0.86
N VAL A 4 7.63 -12.52 0.01
CA VAL A 4 8.54 -11.39 -0.22
C VAL A 4 9.91 -11.92 -0.65
N LYS A 5 10.42 -11.49 -1.80
CA LYS A 5 11.77 -11.81 -2.29
C LYS A 5 12.57 -10.53 -2.54
N ARG A 6 13.89 -10.58 -2.33
CA ARG A 6 14.80 -9.44 -2.56
C ARG A 6 15.90 -9.81 -3.55
N GLU A 7 16.05 -9.03 -4.61
CA GLU A 7 17.20 -9.11 -5.51
C GLU A 7 18.27 -8.09 -5.04
N GLN A 8 19.23 -8.58 -4.24
CA GLN A 8 20.19 -7.72 -3.54
C GLN A 8 21.02 -6.83 -4.48
N ARG A 9 21.48 -7.38 -5.62
CA ARG A 9 22.35 -6.67 -6.57
C ARG A 9 21.71 -5.41 -7.19
N LYS A 10 20.38 -5.39 -7.27
CA LYS A 10 19.62 -4.30 -7.90
C LYS A 10 18.76 -3.52 -6.92
N ASN A 11 18.80 -3.89 -5.63
CA ASN A 11 17.96 -3.33 -4.57
C ASN A 11 16.45 -3.33 -4.92
N ILE A 12 16.01 -4.40 -5.59
CA ILE A 12 14.63 -4.62 -6.02
C ILE A 12 13.95 -5.60 -5.06
N TYR A 13 12.67 -5.38 -4.79
CA TYR A 13 11.82 -6.28 -4.01
C TYR A 13 10.70 -6.83 -4.88
N TYR A 14 10.27 -8.04 -4.58
CA TYR A 14 9.15 -8.71 -5.25
C TYR A 14 8.13 -9.15 -4.21
N ILE A 15 6.88 -8.75 -4.41
CA ILE A 15 5.72 -9.19 -3.61
C ILE A 15 4.72 -9.83 -4.57
N SER A 16 4.64 -11.17 -4.56
CA SER A 16 3.80 -11.94 -5.50
C SER A 16 3.87 -11.40 -6.94
N GLU A 17 5.08 -11.33 -7.49
CA GLU A 17 5.42 -10.84 -8.85
C GLU A 17 5.42 -9.31 -9.04
N ASN A 18 4.86 -8.53 -8.12
CA ASN A 18 4.99 -7.08 -8.16
C ASN A 18 6.43 -6.67 -7.86
N LYS A 19 7.12 -6.17 -8.89
CA LYS A 19 8.45 -5.58 -8.78
C LYS A 19 8.37 -4.18 -8.20
N LEU A 20 9.02 -3.97 -7.06
CA LEU A 20 9.06 -2.72 -6.31
C LEU A 20 10.48 -2.18 -6.21
N SER A 21 10.61 -0.85 -6.22
CA SER A 21 11.84 -0.21 -5.79
C SER A 21 12.03 -0.37 -4.28
N ALA A 22 13.23 -0.06 -3.78
CA ALA A 22 13.47 -0.06 -2.35
C ALA A 22 12.62 0.97 -1.59
N ASN A 23 12.26 2.10 -2.22
CA ASN A 23 11.44 3.11 -1.58
C ASN A 23 9.97 2.67 -1.49
N ASP A 24 9.43 2.08 -2.55
CA ASP A 24 8.06 1.55 -2.57
C ASP A 24 7.89 0.44 -1.52
N PHE A 25 8.87 -0.46 -1.44
CA PHE A 25 8.88 -1.50 -0.42
C PHE A 25 8.96 -0.92 0.99
N LYS A 26 9.81 0.08 1.22
CA LYS A 26 9.92 0.77 2.52
C LYS A 26 8.61 1.46 2.92
N LEU A 27 7.90 2.07 1.97
CA LEU A 27 6.59 2.68 2.22
C LEU A 27 5.60 1.65 2.76
N ILE A 28 5.46 0.50 2.07
CA ILE A 28 4.58 -0.60 2.53
C ILE A 28 5.05 -1.14 3.89
N ALA A 29 6.36 -1.30 4.10
CA ALA A 29 6.91 -1.80 5.35
C ALA A 29 6.66 -0.85 6.53
N LEU A 30 6.70 0.47 6.30
CA LEU A 30 6.35 1.48 7.30
C LEU A 30 4.87 1.37 7.69
N CYS A 31 3.96 1.27 6.72
CA CYS A 31 2.55 1.03 6.99
C CYS A 31 2.34 -0.31 7.73
N LYS A 32 3.10 -1.36 7.42
CA LYS A 32 3.00 -2.63 8.15
C LYS A 32 3.43 -2.52 9.61
N ARG A 33 4.50 -1.74 9.87
CA ARG A 33 5.05 -1.53 11.21
C ARG A 33 4.13 -0.71 12.09
N PHE A 34 3.45 0.29 11.53
CA PHE A 34 2.58 1.21 12.26
C PHE A 34 1.12 0.95 11.91
N ASN A 35 0.40 0.25 12.79
CA ASN A 35 -0.97 -0.22 12.53
C ASN A 35 -2.01 0.91 12.34
N ASN A 36 -1.67 2.13 12.72
CA ASN A 36 -2.51 3.32 12.57
C ASN A 36 -2.34 4.05 11.22
N TYR A 37 -1.50 3.54 10.31
CA TYR A 37 -1.33 4.13 8.98
C TYR A 37 -2.15 3.37 7.93
N THR A 38 -2.84 4.13 7.07
CA THR A 38 -3.48 3.63 5.85
C THR A 38 -2.58 3.98 4.66
N LEU A 39 -2.37 3.02 3.76
CA LEU A 39 -1.62 3.25 2.54
C LEU A 39 -2.57 3.80 1.46
N VAL A 40 -2.35 5.04 1.02
CA VAL A 40 -3.10 5.62 -0.09
C VAL A 40 -2.20 5.71 -1.32
N THR A 41 -2.60 5.11 -2.43
CA THR A 41 -1.80 5.12 -3.66
C THR A 41 -2.61 4.84 -4.92
N GLU A 42 -2.24 5.48 -6.03
CA GLU A 42 -2.72 5.18 -7.39
C GLU A 42 -1.77 4.26 -8.16
N ASP A 43 -0.58 3.96 -7.61
CA ASP A 43 0.35 3.04 -8.26
C ASP A 43 -0.15 1.60 -8.08
N LYS A 44 -0.54 0.97 -9.19
CA LYS A 44 -1.10 -0.40 -9.21
C LYS A 44 -0.21 -1.44 -8.54
N LYS A 45 1.12 -1.33 -8.67
CA LYS A 45 2.05 -2.32 -8.08
C LYS A 45 2.12 -2.15 -6.58
N ILE A 46 2.15 -0.90 -6.10
CA ILE A 46 2.14 -0.58 -4.67
C ILE A 46 0.80 -0.97 -4.06
N TYR A 47 -0.31 -0.65 -4.72
CA TYR A 47 -1.67 -0.99 -4.31
C TYR A 47 -1.83 -2.51 -4.12
N ASN A 48 -1.54 -3.30 -5.17
CA ASN A 48 -1.66 -4.76 -5.12
C ASN A 48 -0.71 -5.39 -4.07
N SER A 49 0.51 -4.88 -3.95
CA SER A 49 1.46 -5.34 -2.94
C SER A 49 0.99 -4.99 -1.52
N GLY A 50 0.41 -3.80 -1.35
CA GLY A 50 -0.19 -3.34 -0.11
C GLY A 50 -1.33 -4.25 0.32
N LEU A 51 -2.27 -4.56 -0.57
CA LEU A 51 -3.40 -5.44 -0.27
C LEU A 51 -2.93 -6.79 0.28
N LEU A 52 -1.89 -7.37 -0.31
CA LEU A 52 -1.32 -8.65 0.10
C LEU A 52 -0.62 -8.63 1.47
N ILE A 53 -0.09 -7.48 1.90
CA ILE A 53 0.74 -7.35 3.12
C ILE A 53 -0.03 -6.72 4.30
N LEU A 54 -0.85 -5.72 4.00
CA LEU A 54 -1.58 -4.88 4.95
C LEU A 54 -3.03 -5.33 5.13
N GLY A 55 -3.63 -5.93 4.09
CA GLY A 55 -5.05 -6.26 4.01
C GLY A 55 -5.88 -5.14 3.36
N GLU A 56 -7.07 -5.48 2.89
CA GLU A 56 -7.98 -4.58 2.17
C GLU A 56 -8.39 -3.35 2.99
N SER A 57 -8.57 -3.50 4.30
CA SER A 57 -8.98 -2.40 5.19
C SER A 57 -7.94 -1.30 5.40
N ARG A 58 -6.73 -1.45 4.83
CA ARG A 58 -5.59 -0.56 5.09
C ARG A 58 -4.92 -0.04 3.83
N VAL A 59 -5.56 -0.23 2.68
CA VAL A 59 -5.07 0.24 1.39
C VAL A 59 -6.21 0.87 0.64
N LEU A 60 -6.02 2.11 0.19
CA LEU A 60 -7.01 2.87 -0.55
C LEU A 60 -6.38 3.42 -1.82
N ASN A 61 -7.18 3.53 -2.86
CA ASN A 61 -6.91 4.45 -3.96
C ASN A 61 -7.39 5.87 -3.60
N LEU A 62 -7.07 6.87 -4.42
CA LEU A 62 -7.43 8.26 -4.19
C LEU A 62 -8.93 8.46 -4.10
N LYS A 63 -9.71 7.76 -4.93
CA LYS A 63 -11.18 7.86 -4.92
C LYS A 63 -11.75 7.36 -3.60
N GLU A 64 -11.30 6.20 -3.13
CA GLU A 64 -11.72 5.62 -1.84
C GLU A 64 -11.31 6.53 -0.67
N PHE A 65 -10.09 7.05 -0.68
CA PHE A 65 -9.62 7.99 0.32
C PHE A 65 -10.47 9.26 0.37
N LEU A 66 -10.81 9.85 -0.78
CA LEU A 66 -11.66 11.04 -0.83
C LEU A 66 -13.08 10.75 -0.35
N ALA A 67 -13.62 9.55 -0.62
CA ALA A 67 -14.92 9.15 -0.09
C ALA A 67 -14.92 9.09 1.44
N GLU A 68 -13.94 8.40 2.05
CA GLU A 68 -13.80 8.34 3.51
C GLU A 68 -13.65 9.73 4.15
N ILE A 69 -12.85 10.60 3.54
CA ILE A 69 -12.67 11.96 4.04
C ILE A 69 -13.96 12.79 3.92
N ASN A 70 -14.71 12.67 2.83
CA ASN A 70 -15.98 13.40 2.69
C ASN A 70 -17.04 12.92 3.68
N GLU A 71 -17.11 11.61 3.95
CA GLU A 71 -17.97 11.04 5.00
C GLU A 71 -17.58 11.59 6.38
N ILE A 72 -16.29 11.63 6.72
CA ILE A 72 -15.80 12.18 8.00
C ILE A 72 -16.11 13.68 8.13
N LEU A 73 -15.99 14.43 7.03
CA LEU A 73 -16.22 15.87 7.02
C LEU A 73 -17.71 16.24 6.91
N GLY A 74 -18.62 15.26 6.82
CA GLY A 74 -20.06 15.49 6.72
C GLY A 74 -20.46 16.24 5.46
N LYS A 75 -19.73 16.06 4.35
CA LYS A 75 -20.05 16.68 3.05
C LYS A 75 -21.02 15.82 2.24
N ASP A 76 -22.06 15.32 2.88
CA ASP A 76 -23.19 14.67 2.23
C ASP A 76 -24.25 15.71 1.80
N GLU A 77 -23.82 16.78 1.11
CA GLU A 77 -24.70 17.72 0.37
C GLU A 77 -24.03 18.24 -0.91
#